data_AF-A0A6P2ERS2-F1
#
_entry.id   AF-A0A6P2ERS2-F1
#
_cell.length_a   1.000
_cell.length_b   1.000
_cell.length_c   1.000
_cell.angle_alpha   90.00
_cell.angle_beta   90.00
_cell.angle_gamma   90.00
#
_symmetry.space_group_name_H-M   'P 1'
#
loop_
_entity.id
_entity.type
_entity.pdbx_description
1 polymer ?
#
loop_
_entity_poly.entity_id
_entity_poly.type
_entity_poly.pdbx_seq_one_letter_code
_entity_poly.pdbx_strand_id
1 'polypeptide(L)' 'MELGDFVIGGVFYCGGSVWRCTDIGTRVIVAMKLDHDHDPSWYDGPPYALAEVVFDENDFGGCTLTPSQE' A
#
# COMPACT_ATOMS: atom_id res chain seq x y z
N MET A 1 9.60 -6.68 3.89
CA MET A 1 9.82 -5.28 4.35
C MET A 1 9.61 -5.21 5.86
N GLU A 2 10.00 -4.12 6.49
CA GLU A 2 9.70 -3.77 7.88
C GLU A 2 8.96 -2.43 7.95
N LEU A 3 8.38 -2.08 9.12
CA LEU A 3 7.58 -0.86 9.29
C LEU A 3 8.31 0.42 8.83
N GLY A 4 9.62 0.49 9.10
CA GLY A 4 10.45 1.66 8.74
C GLY A 4 10.72 1.82 7.24
N ASP A 5 10.41 0.81 6.42
CA ASP A 5 10.57 0.87 4.97
C ASP A 5 9.42 1.61 4.28
N PHE A 6 8.27 1.74 4.94
CA PHE A 6 7.08 2.37 4.35
C PHE A 6 7.14 3.89 4.47
N VAL A 7 6.60 4.56 3.45
CA VAL A 7 6.46 6.02 3.41
C VAL A 7 5.05 6.38 2.93
N ILE A 8 4.43 7.38 3.55
CA ILE A 8 3.10 7.85 3.13
C ILE A 8 3.19 8.37 1.69
N GLY A 9 2.24 7.94 0.85
CA GLY A 9 2.22 8.19 -0.58
C GLY A 9 3.14 7.27 -1.40
N GLY A 10 4.00 6.49 -0.75
CA GLY A 10 4.89 5.51 -1.36
C GLY A 10 4.17 4.25 -1.83
N VAL A 11 4.77 3.59 -2.83
CA VAL A 11 4.23 2.39 -3.47
C VAL A 11 5.03 1.17 -3.06
N PHE A 12 4.33 0.06 -2.79
CA PHE A 12 4.92 -1.24 -2.51
C PHE A 12 4.10 -2.34 -3.19
N TYR A 13 4.69 -3.53 -3.28
CA TYR A 13 4.08 -4.71 -3.88
C TYR A 13 3.80 -5.73 -2.78
N CYS A 14 2.60 -6.29 -2.74
CA CYS A 14 2.23 -7.34 -1.80
C CYS A 14 1.10 -8.21 -2.38
N GLY A 15 1.24 -9.53 -2.26
CA GLY A 15 0.22 -10.48 -2.74
C GLY A 15 -0.09 -10.36 -4.23
N GLY A 16 0.91 -10.04 -5.06
CA GLY A 16 0.74 -9.83 -6.51
C GLY A 16 -0.01 -8.55 -6.90
N SER A 17 -0.28 -7.66 -5.95
CA SER A 17 -0.92 -6.36 -6.19
C SER A 17 0.01 -5.20 -5.84
N VAL A 18 -0.24 -4.05 -6.46
CA VAL A 18 0.44 -2.79 -6.16
C VAL A 18 -0.39 -2.02 -5.14
N TRP A 19 0.25 -1.48 -4.12
CA TRP A 19 -0.38 -0.78 -3.01
C TRP A 19 0.29 0.57 -2.78
N ARG A 20 -0.50 1.56 -2.36
CA ARG A 20 -0.01 2.86 -1.91
C ARG A 20 -0.28 3.03 -0.42
N CYS A 21 0.77 3.26 0.35
CA CYS A 21 0.64 3.56 1.78
C CYS A 21 -0.03 4.94 1.96
N THR A 22 -1.08 4.99 2.77
CA THR A 22 -1.86 6.20 3.05
C THR A 22 -1.67 6.70 4.48
N ASP A 23 -1.34 5.81 5.42
CA ASP A 23 -1.02 6.16 6.81
C ASP A 23 0.01 5.20 7.43
N ILE A 24 0.76 5.68 8.42
CA ILE A 24 1.74 4.88 9.17
C ILE A 24 1.46 5.04 10.66
N GLY A 25 1.03 3.95 11.28
CA GLY A 25 0.88 3.84 12.73
C GLY A 25 2.17 3.36 13.41
N THR A 26 2.07 3.09 14.72
CA THR A 26 3.22 2.63 15.51
C THR A 26 3.62 1.17 15.25
N ARG A 27 2.72 0.37 14.69
CA ARG A 27 2.91 -1.08 14.45
C ARG A 27 2.31 -1.58 13.13
N VAL A 28 1.56 -0.73 12.44
CA VAL A 28 0.80 -1.08 11.26
C VAL A 28 0.92 0.05 10.25
N ILE A 29 0.69 -0.26 8.98
CA ILE A 29 0.38 0.76 7.98
C ILE A 29 -1.06 0.60 7.50
N VAL A 30 -1.57 1.66 6.88
CA VAL A 30 -2.79 1.61 6.09
C VAL A 30 -2.42 1.87 4.64
N ALA A 31 -3.04 1.14 3.71
CA ALA A 31 -2.78 1.27 2.29
C ALA A 31 -4.01 1.01 1.43
N MET A 32 -4.05 1.62 0.25
CA MET A 32 -5.06 1.34 -0.78
C MET A 32 -4.41 0.62 -1.96
N LYS A 33 -5.15 -0.30 -2.57
CA LYS A 33 -4.70 -1.03 -3.76
C LYS A 33 -4.78 -0.12 -5.00
N LEU A 34 -3.79 -0.20 -5.87
CA LEU A 34 -3.75 0.51 -7.15
C LEU A 34 -4.20 -0.45 -8.26
N ASP A 35 -5.50 -0.51 -8.50
CA ASP A 35 -6.12 -1.37 -9.54
C ASP A 35 -7.19 -0.66 -10.40
N HIS A 36 -7.27 0.67 -10.28
CA HIS A 36 -8.19 1.54 -11.02
C HIS A 36 -7.43 2.49 -11.97
N ASP A 37 -6.64 1.92 -12.89
CA ASP A 37 -5.76 2.71 -13.79
C ASP A 37 -6.53 3.57 -14.81
N HIS A 38 -7.81 3.30 -15.03
CA HIS A 38 -8.63 3.98 -16.04
C HIS A 38 -9.14 5.35 -15.59
N ASP A 39 -9.12 5.64 -14.28
CA ASP A 39 -9.59 6.91 -13.71
C ASP A 39 -8.76 7.25 -12.46
N PRO A 40 -7.76 8.14 -12.58
CA PRO A 40 -6.91 8.53 -11.47
C PRO A 40 -7.64 9.20 -10.30
N SER A 41 -8.84 9.75 -10.52
CA SER A 41 -9.60 10.44 -9.48
C SER A 41 -10.02 9.53 -8.33
N TRP A 42 -10.00 8.21 -8.53
CA TRP A 42 -10.22 7.22 -7.47
C TRP A 42 -9.16 7.29 -6.36
N TYR A 43 -7.98 7.82 -6.68
CA TYR A 43 -6.86 7.97 -5.76
C TYR A 43 -6.77 9.39 -5.15
N ASP A 44 -7.71 10.28 -5.47
CA ASP A 44 -7.79 11.62 -4.87
C ASP A 44 -8.44 11.53 -3.48
N GLY A 45 -7.83 12.16 -2.49
CA GLY A 45 -8.31 12.12 -1.10
C GLY A 45 -7.42 12.90 -0.14
N PRO A 46 -7.74 12.87 1.18
CA PRO A 46 -8.85 12.13 1.80
C PRO A 46 -10.24 12.82 1.71
N PRO A 47 -11.36 12.04 1.75
CA PRO A 47 -11.42 10.58 1.73
C PRO A 47 -11.20 10.02 0.32
N TYR A 48 -10.45 8.92 0.22
CA TYR A 48 -10.27 8.21 -1.06
C TYR A 48 -11.55 7.47 -1.47
N ALA A 49 -11.75 7.27 -2.77
CA ALA A 49 -12.87 6.46 -3.27
C ALA A 49 -12.66 4.95 -3.05
N LEU A 50 -11.43 4.54 -2.74
CA LEU A 50 -11.02 3.16 -2.52
C LEU A 50 -11.04 2.76 -1.05
N ALA A 51 -11.26 1.46 -0.81
CA ALA A 51 -11.13 0.89 0.52
C ALA A 51 -9.65 0.85 0.93
N GLU A 52 -9.39 1.31 2.14
CA GLU A 52 -8.09 1.21 2.80
C GLU A 52 -7.99 -0.10 3.60
N VAL A 53 -6.81 -0.71 3.59
CA VAL A 53 -6.50 -1.99 4.23
C VAL A 53 -5.35 -1.81 5.21
N VAL A 54 -5.48 -2.41 6.38
CA VAL A 54 -4.43 -2.42 7.42
C VAL A 54 -3.47 -3.57 7.14
N PHE A 55 -2.17 -3.27 7.17
CA PHE A 55 -1.09 -4.26 7.13
C PHE A 55 -0.34 -4.21 8.46
N ASP A 56 -0.17 -5.37 9.09
CA ASP A 56 0.62 -5.52 10.31
C ASP A 56 1.97 -6.22 10.06
N GLU A 57 2.72 -6.43 11.14
CA GLU A 57 4.05 -7.05 11.12
C GLU A 57 4.09 -8.44 10.46
N ASN A 58 2.98 -9.19 10.46
CA ASN A 58 2.87 -10.49 9.82
C ASN A 58 2.68 -10.37 8.30
N ASP A 59 2.11 -9.26 7.83
CA ASP A 59 1.89 -9.02 6.40
C ASP A 59 3.16 -8.54 5.70
N PHE A 60 4.04 -7.83 6.42
CA PHE A 60 5.22 -7.18 5.82
C PHE A 60 6.21 -8.15 5.18
N GLY A 61 6.22 -9.41 5.62
CA GLY A 61 7.06 -10.47 5.03
C GLY A 61 6.71 -10.77 3.57
N GLY A 62 5.47 -10.53 3.15
CA GLY A 62 5.01 -10.65 1.76
C GLY A 62 5.19 -9.38 0.92
N CYS A 63 5.69 -8.30 1.53
CA CYS A 63 5.83 -6.99 0.89
C CYS A 63 7.24 -6.76 0.33
N THR A 64 7.32 -6.09 -0.82
CA THR A 64 8.58 -5.70 -1.48
C THR A 64 8.48 -4.30 -2.12
N LEU A 65 9.60 -3.56 -2.17
CA LEU A 65 9.72 -2.26 -2.84
C LEU A 65 9.86 -2.37 -4.36
N THR A 66 10.20 -3.55 -4.86
CA THR A 66 10.34 -3.84 -6.28
C THR A 66 9.33 -4.90 -6.71
N PRO A 67 8.84 -4.86 -7.96
CA PRO A 67 8.03 -5.95 -8.48
C PRO A 67 8.85 -7.26 -8.45
N SER A 68 8.22 -8.36 -8.04
CA SER A 68 8.84 -9.68 -8.14
C SER A 68 9.15 -9.98 -9.61
N GLN A 69 10.40 -10.33 -9.92
CA GLN A 69 10.74 -10.83 -11.25
C GLN A 69 10.21 -12.25 -11.37
N GLU A 70 9.23 -12.48 -12.25
CA GLU A 70 8.79 -13.82 -12.63
C GLU A 70 9.88 -14.59 -13.38
#